data_AF-A0A101X3G4-F1
#
_entry.id   AF-A0A101X3G4-F1
#
_cell.length_a   1.000
_cell.length_b   1.000
_cell.length_c   1.000
_cell.angle_alpha   90.00
_cell.angle_beta   90.00
_cell.angle_gamma   90.00
#
_symmetry.space_group_name_H-M   'P 1'
#
loop_
_entity.id
_entity.type
_entity.pdbx_description
1 polymer ?
#
loop_
_entity_poly.entity_id
_entity_poly.type
_entity_poly.pdbx_seq_one_letter_code
_entity_poly.pdbx_strand_id
1 'polypeptide(L)'
;MTISEEFVNEALMRIKPGEVIILWTNGETSIEFDDVTSIMINVNSDEYSVLRMIAMARAYNDPLIFSKWAITDELSGRRYSRVASLALLSRLIDYILVESGYEDYVTKSFNESEFRRTLINGPSDLKLRALEALGLDVPFSIEMSHRGSGIINDIIKGLGSDFISRYLDLRSYLLNNTSLEYLLNYLDLLFRDS
;
A
#
# COMPACT_ATOMS: atom_id res chain seq x y z
N MET A 1 10.01 -2.95 -40.94
CA MET A 1 9.81 -4.39 -41.18
C MET A 1 8.57 -4.78 -40.41
N THR A 2 7.52 -5.27 -41.09
CA THR A 2 6.19 -5.51 -40.49
C THR A 2 6.19 -6.84 -39.76
N ILE A 3 5.70 -6.89 -38.51
CA ILE A 3 5.48 -8.16 -37.82
C ILE A 3 4.34 -8.88 -38.52
N SER A 4 4.55 -10.14 -38.93
CA SER A 4 3.55 -10.91 -39.65
C SER A 4 2.45 -11.40 -38.71
N GLU A 5 1.24 -11.52 -39.23
CA GLU A 5 0.10 -12.11 -38.53
C GLU A 5 0.38 -13.55 -38.07
N GLU A 6 1.26 -14.25 -38.79
CA GLU A 6 1.82 -15.54 -38.40
C GLU A 6 2.61 -15.47 -37.10
N PHE A 7 3.45 -14.45 -36.89
CA PHE A 7 4.21 -14.30 -35.66
C PHE A 7 3.31 -14.07 -34.45
N VAL A 8 2.24 -13.29 -34.61
CA VAL A 8 1.26 -13.03 -33.54
C VAL A 8 0.49 -14.30 -33.19
N ASN A 9 0.04 -15.05 -34.19
CA ASN A 9 -0.66 -16.32 -33.96
C ASN A 9 0.26 -17.38 -33.36
N GLU A 10 1.52 -17.44 -33.78
CA GLU A 10 2.52 -18.35 -33.20
C GLU A 10 2.82 -17.99 -31.74
N ALA A 11 2.93 -16.70 -31.40
CA ALA A 11 3.11 -16.24 -30.02
C ALA A 11 1.90 -16.59 -29.15
N LEU A 12 0.67 -16.33 -29.62
CA LEU A 12 -0.56 -16.64 -28.91
C LEU A 12 -0.79 -18.15 -28.71
N MET A 13 -0.39 -18.99 -29.67
CA MET A 13 -0.46 -20.45 -29.52
C MET A 13 0.57 -21.02 -28.54
N ARG A 14 1.64 -20.29 -28.25
CA ARG A 14 2.70 -20.72 -27.32
C ARG A 14 2.48 -20.26 -25.89
N ILE A 15 1.65 -19.25 -25.68
CA ILE A 15 1.32 -18.72 -24.36
C ILE A 15 0.35 -19.66 -23.66
N LYS A 16 0.76 -20.14 -22.49
CA LYS A 16 -0.06 -21.00 -21.66
C LYS A 16 -0.97 -20.19 -20.75
N PRO A 17 -2.05 -20.80 -20.24
CA PRO A 17 -2.84 -20.20 -19.18
C PRO A 17 -1.94 -19.76 -18.01
N GLY A 18 -1.89 -18.45 -17.74
CA GLY A 18 -1.09 -17.87 -16.65
C GLY A 18 0.27 -17.27 -17.05
N GLU A 19 0.65 -17.28 -18.33
CA GLU A 19 1.85 -16.58 -18.81
C GLU A 19 1.53 -15.13 -19.23
N VAL A 20 2.50 -14.22 -19.03
CA VAL A 20 2.38 -12.79 -19.30
C VAL A 20 3.30 -12.40 -20.46
N ILE A 21 2.78 -11.66 -21.43
CA ILE A 21 3.60 -11.00 -22.45
C ILE A 21 3.90 -9.57 -21.99
N ILE A 22 5.17 -9.21 -21.96
CA ILE A 22 5.62 -7.83 -21.76
C ILE A 22 6.39 -7.43 -23.01
N LEU A 23 6.00 -6.33 -23.64
CA LEU A 23 6.74 -5.69 -24.71
C LEU A 23 7.45 -4.44 -24.11
N TRP A 24 8.50 -3.92 -24.74
CA TRP A 24 9.07 -2.61 -24.37
C TRP A 24 9.76 -1.97 -25.57
N THR A 25 9.66 -0.64 -25.73
CA THR A 25 10.24 0.09 -26.87
C THR A 25 10.97 1.38 -26.43
N ASN A 26 12.03 1.76 -27.15
CA ASN A 26 13.04 2.74 -26.73
C ASN A 26 13.26 3.86 -27.78
N GLY A 27 12.20 4.57 -28.14
CA GLY A 27 12.27 5.87 -28.81
C GLY A 27 12.52 5.85 -30.33
N GLU A 28 12.17 4.77 -31.05
CA GLU A 28 12.29 4.69 -32.50
C GLU A 28 10.95 4.89 -33.28
N THR A 29 11.06 5.38 -34.51
CA THR A 29 9.96 5.78 -35.43
C THR A 29 9.24 4.61 -36.14
N SER A 30 9.31 3.39 -35.60
CA SER A 30 8.56 2.24 -36.12
C SER A 30 8.09 1.31 -35.00
N ILE A 31 6.76 1.13 -34.96
CA ILE A 31 5.90 0.52 -33.92
C ILE A 31 6.50 0.51 -32.52
N GLU A 32 6.03 1.46 -31.73
CA GLU A 32 6.45 1.64 -30.36
C GLU A 32 5.23 1.90 -29.44
N PHE A 33 5.39 1.70 -28.13
CA PHE A 33 4.39 1.41 -27.06
C PHE A 33 3.05 2.16 -26.97
N ASP A 34 2.80 3.16 -27.81
CA ASP A 34 1.73 4.15 -27.61
C ASP A 34 0.38 3.79 -28.26
N ASP A 35 0.26 2.69 -29.01
CA ASP A 35 -1.01 2.26 -29.65
C ASP A 35 -1.86 1.28 -28.82
N VAL A 36 -1.37 0.85 -27.65
CA VAL A 36 -2.10 -0.09 -26.79
C VAL A 36 -3.30 0.62 -26.16
N THR A 37 -4.45 0.53 -26.83
CA THR A 37 -5.64 1.34 -26.52
C THR A 37 -6.47 0.82 -25.36
N SER A 38 -6.36 -0.47 -25.03
CA SER A 38 -6.98 -1.05 -23.84
C SER A 38 -6.36 -2.39 -23.47
N ILE A 39 -6.23 -2.62 -22.16
CA ILE A 39 -5.90 -3.91 -21.57
C ILE A 39 -7.21 -4.50 -21.05
N MET A 40 -7.65 -5.62 -21.62
CA MET A 40 -8.83 -6.33 -21.13
C MET A 40 -8.40 -7.51 -20.25
N ILE A 41 -8.46 -7.27 -18.94
CA ILE A 41 -8.21 -8.26 -17.90
C ILE A 41 -9.55 -8.93 -17.62
N ASN A 42 -9.67 -10.24 -17.83
CA ASN A 42 -10.81 -11.01 -17.36
C ASN A 42 -10.44 -11.67 -16.02
N VAL A 43 -10.81 -11.02 -14.92
CA VAL A 43 -10.47 -11.43 -13.54
C VAL A 43 -11.70 -12.02 -12.87
N ASN A 44 -11.86 -13.33 -12.98
CA ASN A 44 -12.96 -14.04 -12.30
C ASN A 44 -12.56 -14.64 -10.94
N SER A 45 -11.32 -14.50 -10.46
CA SER A 45 -10.93 -15.08 -9.16
C SER A 45 -9.87 -14.36 -8.31
N ASP A 46 -9.18 -13.32 -8.82
CA ASP A 46 -8.18 -12.59 -8.02
C ASP A 46 -8.03 -11.11 -8.43
N GLU A 47 -9.17 -10.44 -8.63
CA GLU A 47 -9.25 -9.02 -8.96
C GLU A 47 -8.51 -8.14 -7.93
N TYR A 48 -8.60 -8.51 -6.64
CA TYR A 48 -8.01 -7.76 -5.54
C TYR A 48 -6.47 -7.75 -5.57
N SER A 49 -5.82 -8.88 -5.82
CA SER A 49 -4.34 -8.92 -5.87
C SER A 49 -3.81 -8.15 -7.07
N VAL A 50 -4.50 -8.19 -8.21
CA VAL A 50 -4.14 -7.41 -9.40
C VAL A 50 -4.26 -5.90 -9.13
N LEU A 51 -5.36 -5.46 -8.52
CA LEU A 51 -5.54 -4.06 -8.12
C LEU A 51 -4.43 -3.60 -7.17
N ARG A 52 -4.04 -4.41 -6.17
CA ARG A 52 -2.92 -4.10 -5.29
C ARG A 52 -1.59 -4.01 -6.04
N MET A 53 -1.34 -4.88 -7.02
CA MET A 53 -0.13 -4.82 -7.84
C MET A 53 -0.07 -3.53 -8.68
N ILE A 54 -1.19 -3.12 -9.29
CA ILE A 54 -1.29 -1.87 -10.04
C ILE A 54 -1.06 -0.66 -9.12
N ALA A 55 -1.69 -0.65 -7.95
CA ALA A 55 -1.50 0.40 -6.96
C ALA A 55 -0.07 0.46 -6.42
N MET A 56 0.58 -0.70 -6.22
CA MET A 56 2.00 -0.78 -5.85
C MET A 56 2.90 -0.22 -6.94
N ALA A 57 2.66 -0.56 -8.21
CA ALA A 57 3.39 -0.01 -9.35
C ALA A 57 3.24 1.52 -9.41
N ARG A 58 2.04 2.05 -9.17
CA ARG A 58 1.82 3.50 -9.06
C ARG A 58 2.57 4.10 -7.89
N ALA A 59 2.55 3.48 -6.71
CA ALA A 59 3.28 3.95 -5.53
C ALA A 59 4.81 3.96 -5.72
N TYR A 60 5.32 3.12 -6.61
CA TYR A 60 6.74 3.07 -6.99
C TYR A 60 7.09 4.11 -8.06
N ASN A 61 6.25 4.27 -9.08
CA ASN A 61 6.53 5.12 -10.24
C ASN A 61 6.16 6.59 -10.05
N ASP A 62 5.26 6.92 -9.12
CA ASP A 62 4.93 8.30 -8.76
C ASP A 62 5.97 8.85 -7.76
N PRO A 63 6.80 9.85 -8.14
CA PRO A 63 7.86 10.35 -7.27
C PRO A 63 7.34 10.95 -5.95
N LEU A 64 6.16 11.56 -5.97
CA LEU A 64 5.56 12.16 -4.77
C LEU A 64 5.12 11.07 -3.79
N ILE A 65 4.55 9.97 -4.29
CA ILE A 65 4.16 8.84 -3.43
C ILE A 65 5.40 8.06 -2.98
N PHE A 66 6.33 7.80 -3.89
CA PHE A 66 7.58 7.09 -3.60
C PHE A 66 8.35 7.73 -2.44
N SER A 67 8.48 9.06 -2.45
CA SER A 67 9.16 9.82 -1.40
C SER A 67 8.55 9.66 0.00
N LYS A 68 7.29 9.21 0.13
CA LYS A 68 6.63 9.04 1.42
C LYS A 68 7.05 7.76 2.15
N TRP A 69 7.44 6.71 1.44
CA TRP A 69 7.69 5.39 2.04
C TRP A 69 9.09 4.84 1.75
N ALA A 70 9.79 5.36 0.73
CA ALA A 70 11.13 4.93 0.39
C ALA A 70 12.13 5.17 1.53
N ILE A 71 13.04 4.22 1.71
CA ILE A 71 14.13 4.33 2.69
C ILE A 71 15.27 5.13 2.04
N THR A 72 15.58 6.29 2.59
CA THR A 72 16.75 7.08 2.19
C THR A 72 18.02 6.56 2.87
N ASP A 73 19.18 7.00 2.39
CA ASP A 73 20.47 6.61 2.97
C ASP A 73 20.56 7.00 4.45
N GLU A 74 20.02 8.15 4.84
CA GLU A 74 19.99 8.62 6.24
C GLU A 74 19.14 7.71 7.14
N LEU A 75 18.09 7.09 6.58
CA LEU A 75 17.16 6.23 7.32
C LEU A 75 17.55 4.76 7.29
N SER A 76 18.44 4.36 6.38
CA SER A 76 18.85 2.96 6.16
C SER A 76 19.36 2.25 7.42
N GLY A 77 20.08 2.99 8.29
CA GLY A 77 20.63 2.49 9.55
C GLY A 77 19.68 2.53 10.74
N ARG A 78 18.49 3.14 10.62
CA ARG A 78 17.56 3.26 11.75
C ARG A 78 16.86 1.93 12.03
N ARG A 79 16.76 1.60 13.32
CA ARG A 79 15.93 0.47 13.78
C ARG A 79 14.48 0.71 13.31
N TYR A 80 13.86 -0.34 12.77
CA TYR A 80 12.51 -0.35 12.18
C TYR A 80 12.29 0.38 10.85
N SER A 81 13.30 0.98 10.21
CA SER A 81 13.13 1.67 8.92
C SER A 81 12.42 0.82 7.85
N ARG A 82 12.82 -0.45 7.74
CA ARG A 82 12.20 -1.42 6.82
C ARG A 82 10.74 -1.72 7.15
N VAL A 83 10.43 -1.97 8.42
CA VAL A 83 9.06 -2.32 8.85
C VAL A 83 8.15 -1.11 8.68
N ALA A 84 8.62 0.08 9.05
CA ALA A 84 7.90 1.34 8.89
C ALA A 84 7.64 1.67 7.41
N SER A 85 8.64 1.45 6.55
CA SER A 85 8.51 1.62 5.09
C SER A 85 7.42 0.70 4.52
N LEU A 86 7.42 -0.59 4.90
CA LEU A 86 6.41 -1.55 4.46
C LEU A 86 5.01 -1.22 5.00
N ALA A 87 4.90 -0.78 6.25
CA ALA A 87 3.63 -0.35 6.83
C ALA A 87 3.04 0.84 6.07
N LEU A 88 3.85 1.87 5.78
CA LEU A 88 3.43 3.02 4.98
C LEU A 88 3.07 2.64 3.55
N LEU A 89 3.89 1.82 2.87
CA LEU A 89 3.59 1.34 1.52
C LEU A 89 2.25 0.61 1.49
N SER A 90 1.99 -0.27 2.46
CA SER A 90 0.70 -0.96 2.59
C SER A 90 -0.47 0.01 2.68
N ARG A 91 -0.33 1.07 3.50
CA ARG A 91 -1.39 2.10 3.65
C ARG A 91 -1.54 2.99 2.42
N LEU A 92 -0.45 3.29 1.72
CA LEU A 92 -0.47 4.08 0.48
C LEU A 92 -1.09 3.31 -0.68
N ILE A 93 -0.87 1.99 -0.77
CA ILE A 93 -1.55 1.11 -1.73
C ILE A 93 -3.06 1.17 -1.52
N ASP A 94 -3.52 0.97 -0.28
CA ASP A 94 -4.94 1.02 0.06
C ASP A 94 -5.51 2.43 -0.21
N TYR A 95 -4.77 3.50 0.10
CA TYR A 95 -5.16 4.88 -0.21
C TYR A 95 -5.33 5.12 -1.73
N ILE A 96 -4.38 4.66 -2.55
CA ILE A 96 -4.47 4.78 -4.02
C ILE A 96 -5.73 4.10 -4.55
N LEU A 97 -6.08 2.93 -4.01
CA LEU A 97 -7.27 2.19 -4.40
C LEU A 97 -8.55 2.92 -4.00
N VAL A 98 -8.62 3.46 -2.78
CA VAL A 98 -9.76 4.28 -2.32
C VAL A 98 -9.95 5.50 -3.22
N GLU A 99 -8.89 6.28 -3.48
CA GLU A 99 -8.93 7.44 -4.37
C GLU A 99 -9.34 7.10 -5.82
N SER A 100 -9.14 5.84 -6.22
CA SER A 100 -9.51 5.34 -7.55
C SER A 100 -10.92 4.73 -7.59
N GLY A 101 -11.70 4.87 -6.50
CA GLY A 101 -13.09 4.41 -6.43
C GLY A 101 -13.28 2.96 -5.95
N TYR A 102 -12.23 2.31 -5.43
CA TYR A 102 -12.27 0.92 -4.97
C TYR A 102 -12.38 0.78 -3.44
N GLU A 103 -13.01 1.75 -2.76
CA GLU A 103 -13.17 1.74 -1.30
C GLU A 103 -13.86 0.47 -0.78
N ASP A 104 -14.89 -0.01 -1.47
CA ASP A 104 -15.61 -1.24 -1.09
C ASP A 104 -14.69 -2.47 -1.09
N TYR A 105 -13.75 -2.56 -2.04
CA TYR A 105 -12.79 -3.66 -2.10
C TYR A 105 -11.78 -3.59 -0.96
N VAL A 106 -11.27 -2.39 -0.68
CA VAL A 106 -10.34 -2.13 0.43
C VAL A 106 -11.03 -2.46 1.76
N THR A 107 -12.26 -2.01 1.96
CA THR A 107 -13.04 -2.30 3.18
C THR A 107 -13.29 -3.79 3.37
N LYS A 108 -13.65 -4.53 2.31
CA LYS A 108 -13.85 -5.99 2.39
C LYS A 108 -12.59 -6.76 2.75
N SER A 109 -11.41 -6.22 2.41
CA SER A 109 -10.12 -6.83 2.74
C SER A 109 -9.66 -6.60 4.17
N PHE A 110 -10.33 -5.70 4.91
CA PHE A 110 -9.93 -5.34 6.25
C PHE A 110 -10.19 -6.48 7.24
N ASN A 111 -9.12 -7.05 7.78
CA ASN A 111 -9.19 -8.02 8.86
C ASN A 111 -9.26 -7.30 10.23
N GLU A 112 -10.45 -6.82 10.59
CA GLU A 112 -10.68 -6.10 11.85
C GLU A 112 -10.21 -6.89 13.08
N SER A 113 -10.48 -8.20 13.10
CA SER A 113 -10.12 -9.09 14.21
C SER A 113 -8.60 -9.12 14.42
N GLU A 114 -7.83 -9.21 13.35
CA GLU A 114 -6.38 -9.21 13.41
C GLU A 114 -5.82 -7.86 13.83
N PHE A 115 -6.34 -6.76 13.28
CA PHE A 115 -5.96 -5.42 13.69
C PHE A 115 -6.19 -5.19 15.19
N ARG A 116 -7.40 -5.51 15.70
CA ARG A 116 -7.73 -5.40 17.12
C ARG A 116 -6.85 -6.31 17.97
N ARG A 117 -6.56 -7.53 17.53
CA ARG A 117 -5.63 -8.44 18.22
C ARG A 117 -4.24 -7.83 18.33
N THR A 118 -3.70 -7.24 17.26
CA THR A 118 -2.40 -6.55 17.30
C THR A 118 -2.43 -5.36 18.25
N LEU A 119 -3.53 -4.60 18.28
CA LEU A 119 -3.72 -3.49 19.23
C LEU A 119 -3.79 -3.93 20.70
N ILE A 120 -4.16 -5.18 21.03
CA ILE A 120 -4.32 -5.66 22.42
C ILE A 120 -3.18 -6.59 22.86
N ASN A 121 -2.73 -7.48 21.98
CA ASN A 121 -1.81 -8.58 22.26
C ASN A 121 -0.68 -8.69 21.23
N GLY A 122 -0.34 -7.62 20.51
CA GLY A 122 0.83 -7.58 19.65
C GLY A 122 2.16 -7.69 20.43
N PRO A 123 3.31 -7.55 19.74
CA PRO A 123 4.63 -7.68 20.34
C PRO A 123 4.83 -6.82 21.60
N SER A 124 5.70 -7.29 22.50
CA SER A 124 6.10 -6.52 23.69
C SER A 124 6.85 -5.23 23.33
N ASP A 125 7.55 -5.23 22.20
CA ASP A 125 8.15 -4.05 21.60
C ASP A 125 7.04 -3.12 21.06
N LEU A 126 6.73 -2.06 21.81
CA LEU A 126 5.60 -1.17 21.50
C LEU A 126 5.79 -0.43 20.16
N LYS A 127 7.03 -0.13 19.77
CA LYS A 127 7.32 0.52 18.49
C LYS A 127 7.00 -0.43 17.33
N LEU A 128 7.47 -1.68 17.43
CA LEU A 128 7.15 -2.70 16.44
C LEU A 128 5.64 -2.93 16.34
N ARG A 129 4.97 -3.05 17.50
CA ARG A 129 3.51 -3.24 17.56
C ARG A 129 2.73 -2.11 16.92
N ALA A 130 3.14 -0.85 17.11
CA ALA A 130 2.51 0.30 16.45
C ALA A 130 2.70 0.25 14.92
N LEU A 131 3.86 -0.19 14.44
CA LEU A 131 4.12 -0.36 13.01
C LEU A 131 3.32 -1.52 12.40
N GLU A 132 3.20 -2.65 13.11
CA GLU A 132 2.35 -3.76 12.70
C GLU A 132 0.87 -3.36 12.66
N ALA A 133 0.41 -2.63 13.67
CA ALA A 133 -0.95 -2.08 13.69
C ALA A 133 -1.16 -1.11 12.51
N LEU A 134 -0.23 -0.19 12.26
CA LEU A 134 -0.27 0.70 11.11
C LEU A 134 -0.32 -0.07 9.78
N GLY A 135 0.42 -1.16 9.64
CA GLY A 135 0.40 -2.00 8.43
C GLY A 135 -0.95 -2.68 8.17
N LEU A 136 -1.83 -2.77 9.19
CA LEU A 136 -3.16 -3.39 9.16
C LEU A 136 -4.32 -2.38 9.20
N ASP A 137 -4.07 -1.11 9.55
CA ASP A 137 -5.09 -0.08 9.76
C ASP A 137 -5.71 0.41 8.45
N VAL A 138 -6.63 -0.37 7.87
CA VAL A 138 -7.33 0.00 6.63
C VAL A 138 -8.15 1.29 6.81
N PRO A 139 -8.81 1.52 7.96
CA PRO A 139 -9.48 2.79 8.25
C PRO A 139 -8.58 4.02 8.08
N PHE A 140 -7.30 3.93 8.43
CA PHE A 140 -6.35 5.03 8.21
C PHE A 140 -6.25 5.41 6.74
N SER A 141 -6.13 4.44 5.83
CA SER A 141 -6.08 4.69 4.38
C SER A 141 -7.36 5.32 3.85
N ILE A 142 -8.52 4.92 4.38
CA ILE A 142 -9.82 5.52 4.03
C ILE A 142 -9.87 6.97 4.54
N GLU A 143 -9.43 7.23 5.77
CA GLU A 143 -9.41 8.58 6.35
C GLU A 143 -8.40 9.52 5.68
N MET A 144 -7.31 8.98 5.12
CA MET A 144 -6.39 9.75 4.29
C MET A 144 -7.08 10.31 3.04
N SER A 145 -8.00 9.55 2.44
CA SER A 145 -8.80 9.95 1.28
C SER A 145 -9.98 10.85 1.69
N HIS A 146 -10.73 10.43 2.69
CA HIS A 146 -11.92 11.09 3.19
C HIS A 146 -11.67 11.62 4.61
N ARG A 147 -11.17 12.86 4.72
CA ARG A 147 -10.90 13.47 6.03
C ARG A 147 -12.15 13.42 6.92
N GLY A 148 -12.06 12.69 8.04
CA GLY A 148 -13.08 12.71 9.09
C GLY A 148 -14.15 11.62 9.05
N SER A 149 -13.91 10.48 8.39
CA SER A 149 -14.88 9.36 8.38
C SER A 149 -15.13 8.75 9.78
N GLY A 150 -14.19 8.91 10.72
CA GLY A 150 -14.36 8.48 12.11
C GLY A 150 -14.47 6.96 12.31
N ILE A 151 -14.21 6.18 11.26
CA ILE A 151 -14.36 4.72 11.19
C ILE A 151 -13.58 4.03 12.32
N ILE A 152 -12.41 4.57 12.67
CA ILE A 152 -11.56 3.99 13.71
C ILE A 152 -12.28 3.91 15.08
N ASN A 153 -13.18 4.85 15.38
CA ASN A 153 -13.84 4.94 16.69
C ASN A 153 -14.74 3.73 16.97
N ASP A 154 -15.40 3.20 15.94
CA ASP A 154 -16.25 2.02 16.07
C ASP A 154 -15.40 0.74 16.24
N ILE A 155 -14.27 0.66 15.54
CA ILE A 155 -13.36 -0.50 15.57
C ILE A 155 -12.67 -0.65 16.93
N ILE A 156 -12.24 0.47 17.52
CA ILE A 156 -11.57 0.46 18.83
C ILE A 156 -12.57 0.48 19.98
N LYS A 157 -13.87 0.53 19.71
CA LYS A 157 -14.90 0.63 20.76
C LYS A 157 -14.75 -0.52 21.77
N GLY A 158 -14.72 -0.15 23.05
CA GLY A 158 -14.52 -1.09 24.15
C GLY A 158 -13.08 -1.56 24.33
N LEU A 159 -12.13 -1.06 23.55
CA LEU A 159 -10.70 -1.24 23.79
C LEU A 159 -10.16 0.00 24.52
N GLY A 160 -9.34 -0.22 25.55
CA GLY A 160 -8.73 0.87 26.31
C GLY A 160 -7.38 0.45 26.86
N SER A 161 -6.31 1.14 26.44
CA SER A 161 -4.97 1.02 27.00
C SER A 161 -4.14 2.27 26.65
N ASP A 162 -3.08 2.52 27.42
CA ASP A 162 -2.12 3.59 27.13
C ASP A 162 -1.52 3.44 25.71
N PHE A 163 -1.22 2.20 25.31
CA PHE A 163 -0.75 1.91 23.96
C PHE A 163 -1.75 2.35 22.88
N ILE A 164 -3.04 2.04 23.03
CA ILE A 164 -4.06 2.42 22.04
C ILE A 164 -4.15 3.93 21.94
N SER A 165 -4.12 4.66 23.07
CA SER A 165 -4.12 6.13 23.05
C SER A 165 -2.94 6.68 22.24
N ARG A 166 -1.72 6.22 22.52
CA ARG A 166 -0.52 6.64 21.78
C ARG A 166 -0.57 6.26 20.30
N TYR A 167 -1.16 5.11 19.98
CA TYR A 167 -1.36 4.69 18.60
C TYR A 167 -2.34 5.63 17.85
N LEU A 168 -3.43 6.06 18.49
CA LEU A 168 -4.35 7.04 17.90
C LEU A 168 -3.70 8.41 17.71
N ASP A 169 -2.81 8.81 18.60
CA ASP A 169 -2.01 10.04 18.45
C ASP A 169 -1.07 9.92 17.24
N LEU A 170 -0.36 8.78 17.12
CA LEU A 170 0.47 8.47 15.95
C LEU A 170 -0.34 8.57 14.65
N ARG A 171 -1.49 7.91 14.62
CA ARG A 171 -2.41 7.86 13.48
C ARG A 171 -2.86 9.27 13.07
N SER A 172 -3.30 10.07 14.04
CA SER A 172 -3.77 11.44 13.82
C SER A 172 -2.66 12.36 13.28
N TYR A 173 -1.43 12.20 13.78
CA TYR A 173 -0.27 12.92 13.27
C TYR A 173 0.04 12.56 11.81
N LEU A 174 0.00 11.27 11.47
CA LEU A 174 0.34 10.76 10.14
C LEU A 174 -0.67 11.14 9.06
N LEU A 175 -1.93 11.40 9.40
CA LEU A 175 -2.94 11.90 8.45
C LEU A 175 -2.52 13.23 7.80
N ASN A 176 -1.71 14.04 8.48
CA ASN A 176 -1.22 15.32 7.97
C ASN A 176 0.28 15.31 7.61
N ASN A 177 1.02 14.30 8.07
CA ASN A 177 2.48 14.24 7.96
C ASN A 177 2.93 12.87 7.44
N THR A 178 2.32 12.37 6.36
CA THR A 178 2.62 11.04 5.84
C THR A 178 4.00 11.00 5.16
N SER A 179 5.04 10.66 5.92
CA SER A 179 6.36 10.31 5.41
C SER A 179 7.06 9.32 6.36
N LEU A 180 8.01 8.55 5.83
CA LEU A 180 8.78 7.57 6.61
C LEU A 180 9.58 8.25 7.73
N GLU A 181 10.20 9.39 7.43
CA GLU A 181 10.97 10.14 8.42
C GLU A 181 10.06 10.61 9.57
N TYR A 182 8.91 11.19 9.25
CA TYR A 182 7.96 11.68 10.25
C TYR A 182 7.38 10.55 11.09
N LEU A 183 7.07 9.41 10.46
CA LEU A 183 6.67 8.19 11.17
C LEU A 183 7.73 7.77 12.19
N LEU A 184 8.99 7.59 11.76
CA LEU A 184 10.05 7.11 12.65
C LEU A 184 10.34 8.10 13.79
N ASN A 185 10.38 9.40 13.50
CA ASN A 185 10.62 10.44 14.50
C ASN A 185 9.50 10.51 15.54
N TYR A 186 8.24 10.46 15.10
CA TYR A 186 7.11 10.54 16.01
C TYR A 186 6.91 9.24 16.80
N LEU A 187 7.23 8.09 16.20
CA LEU A 187 7.28 6.80 16.89
C LEU A 187 8.33 6.81 18.02
N ASP A 188 9.51 7.37 17.78
CA ASP A 188 10.55 7.52 18.80
C ASP A 188 10.11 8.44 19.94
N LEU A 189 9.35 9.50 19.63
CA LEU A 189 8.82 10.43 20.62
C LEU A 189 7.72 9.80 21.48
N LEU A 190 6.75 9.12 20.87
CA LEU A 190 5.59 8.54 21.56
C LEU A 190 5.97 7.36 22.46
N PHE A 191 6.99 6.59 22.08
CA PHE A 191 7.41 5.37 22.80
C PHE A 191 8.84 5.51 23.35
N ARG A 192 9.22 6.72 23.77
CA ARG A 192 10.56 7.01 24.30
C ARG A 192 10.87 6.29 25.60
N ASP A 193 9.86 6.16 26.47
CA ASP A 193 9.99 5.61 27.82
C ASP A 193 9.52 4.15 27.92
N SER A 194 9.49 3.45 26.78
CA SER A 194 8.92 2.11 26.60
C SER A 194 9.98 1.06 26.28
#